data_AF-A0A7K3B8X6-F1
#
_entry.id   AF-A0A7K3B8X6-F1
#
_cell.length_a   1.000
_cell.length_b   1.000
_cell.length_c   1.000
_cell.angle_alpha   90.00
_cell.angle_beta   90.00
_cell.angle_gamma   90.00
#
_symmetry.space_group_name_H-M   'P 1'
#
loop_
_entity.id
_entity.type
_entity.pdbx_description
1 polymer ?
#
loop_
_entity_poly.entity_id
_entity_poly.type
_entity_poly.pdbx_seq_one_letter_code
_entity_poly.pdbx_strand_id
1 'polypeptide(L)'
;MDVVGVGALNLDLITGASALNGSPVLARLGAHMRLRRPPESGGERMVDEPSVRAGLEWLRDEGVPLTPEPGGSAFNTLHALGRLGRGLRLGYVGVAGRDPLGAAGPLAVLDGLGIDRRLVATDPDRLCGICLSVHDGGERTLLTHTGANTRIAAHVRERFPEIADYLAAARAVHVTSFLDPDGGAALHRLLAAVRRRSPRTLISFDPGHAWSAEPTADVLAMAAMSDYLLVNGREFERLGHVRKGREGVSVVKYPDRIEVHRPGTVERYAHRPLPDGEVEDATGAGDVFAAGLLAALVADRALLGAGVRLGSALAGHKLRHVGTRGHGGFRAIAADFLRPASPAR
;
A
#
# COMPACT_ATOMS: atom_id res chain seq x y z
N MET A 1 5.97 -2.58 -19.29
CA MET A 1 5.92 -1.62 -18.17
C MET A 1 7.14 -1.85 -17.28
N ASP A 2 7.60 -0.84 -16.54
CA ASP A 2 8.69 -1.02 -15.56
C ASP A 2 8.15 -1.63 -14.27
N VAL A 3 7.13 -1.02 -13.66
CA VAL A 3 6.47 -1.53 -12.46
C VAL A 3 4.96 -1.52 -12.65
N VAL A 4 4.29 -2.63 -12.32
CA VAL A 4 2.82 -2.69 -12.21
C VAL A 4 2.43 -2.96 -10.76
N GLY A 5 1.58 -2.09 -10.20
CA GLY A 5 0.97 -2.31 -8.90
C GLY A 5 -0.31 -3.15 -9.00
N VAL A 6 -0.53 -4.06 -8.06
CA VAL A 6 -1.79 -4.78 -7.88
C VAL A 6 -2.24 -4.60 -6.44
N GLY A 7 -3.26 -3.80 -6.21
CA GLY A 7 -3.70 -3.49 -4.85
C GLY A 7 -5.01 -2.72 -4.78
N ALA A 8 -5.46 -2.54 -3.54
CA ALA A 8 -6.68 -1.82 -3.23
C ALA A 8 -6.56 -0.33 -3.56
N LEU A 9 -7.66 0.27 -4.03
CA LEU A 9 -7.80 1.71 -4.22
C LEU A 9 -8.72 2.23 -3.11
N ASN A 10 -8.14 2.97 -2.18
CA ASN A 10 -8.83 3.48 -0.99
C ASN A 10 -8.87 5.01 -0.99
N LEU A 11 -9.79 5.53 -0.20
CA LEU A 11 -9.84 6.92 0.22
C LEU A 11 -9.73 6.96 1.75
N ASP A 12 -8.62 7.48 2.24
CA ASP A 12 -8.42 7.70 3.66
C ASP A 12 -9.03 9.06 4.02
N LEU A 13 -10.02 9.04 4.90
CA LEU A 13 -10.77 10.22 5.31
C LEU A 13 -10.35 10.59 6.73
N ILE A 14 -9.56 11.66 6.85
CA ILE A 14 -9.00 12.08 8.14
C ILE A 14 -9.88 13.17 8.74
N THR A 15 -10.24 13.01 10.01
CA THR A 15 -10.99 14.00 10.78
C THR A 15 -10.51 14.08 12.23
N GLY A 16 -10.72 15.23 12.85
CA GLY A 16 -10.41 15.48 14.26
C GLY A 16 -11.69 15.62 15.09
N ALA A 17 -11.76 14.90 16.20
CA ALA A 17 -12.87 14.91 17.15
C ALA A 17 -13.08 16.28 17.81
N SER A 18 -12.01 17.09 17.91
CA SER A 18 -12.06 18.46 18.41
C SER A 18 -12.98 19.37 17.59
N ALA A 19 -13.26 19.03 16.32
CA ALA A 19 -14.19 19.76 15.46
C ALA A 19 -15.66 19.62 15.90
N LEU A 20 -15.99 18.74 16.85
CA LEU A 20 -17.37 18.44 17.27
C LEU A 20 -17.78 18.98 18.65
N ASN A 21 -17.04 19.93 19.23
CA ASN A 21 -17.41 20.72 20.43
C ASN A 21 -18.13 19.92 21.55
N GLY A 22 -17.57 18.77 21.96
CA GLY A 22 -18.06 17.97 23.08
C GLY A 22 -17.76 16.46 22.96
N SER A 23 -17.49 15.81 24.10
CA SER A 23 -17.28 14.35 24.22
C SER A 23 -18.62 13.59 24.18
N PRO A 24 -18.75 12.39 23.58
CA PRO A 24 -17.75 11.56 22.90
C PRO A 24 -18.07 11.38 21.40
N VAL A 25 -17.19 11.89 20.52
CA VAL A 25 -17.38 11.86 19.06
C VAL A 25 -17.60 10.45 18.53
N LEU A 26 -16.84 9.48 19.06
CA LEU A 26 -16.89 8.09 18.66
C LEU A 26 -18.23 7.46 19.02
N ALA A 27 -18.82 7.81 20.17
CA ALA A 27 -20.12 7.31 20.58
C ALA A 27 -21.24 7.86 19.68
N ARG A 28 -21.24 9.17 19.40
CA ARG A 28 -22.21 9.80 18.48
C ARG A 28 -22.07 9.25 17.06
N LEU A 29 -20.83 9.15 16.56
CA LEU A 29 -20.52 8.57 15.26
C LEU A 29 -21.00 7.11 15.20
N GLY A 30 -20.66 6.30 16.21
CA GLY A 30 -21.09 4.90 16.31
C GLY A 30 -22.62 4.74 16.30
N ALA A 31 -23.34 5.65 16.96
CA ALA A 31 -24.81 5.65 16.96
C ALA A 31 -25.40 5.97 15.58
N HIS A 32 -24.89 6.99 14.88
CA HIS A 32 -25.33 7.35 13.52
C HIS A 32 -24.99 6.26 12.51
N MET A 33 -23.82 5.65 12.66
CA MET A 33 -23.39 4.48 11.90
C MET A 33 -24.15 3.20 12.29
N ARG A 34 -25.02 3.22 13.31
CA ARG A 34 -25.80 2.07 13.80
C ARG A 34 -24.92 0.87 14.18
N LEU A 35 -23.73 1.14 14.71
CA LEU A 35 -22.81 0.09 15.15
C LEU A 35 -23.34 -0.59 16.41
N ARG A 36 -23.14 -1.91 16.52
CA ARG A 36 -23.56 -2.69 17.70
C ARG A 36 -22.95 -2.20 19.02
N ARG A 37 -21.75 -1.62 18.96
CA ARG A 37 -21.03 -1.00 20.08
C ARG A 37 -20.34 0.25 19.56
N PRO A 38 -20.08 1.27 20.40
CA PRO A 38 -19.23 2.39 20.03
C PRO A 38 -17.85 1.92 19.52
N PRO A 39 -17.21 2.64 18.59
CA PRO A 39 -15.79 2.47 18.30
C PRO A 39 -14.97 2.67 19.58
N GLU A 40 -13.92 1.85 19.73
CA GLU A 40 -12.98 1.95 20.83
C GLU A 40 -11.87 2.94 20.44
N SER A 41 -11.49 3.84 21.35
CA SER A 41 -10.42 4.80 21.11
C SER A 41 -9.12 4.07 20.77
N GLY A 42 -8.46 4.49 19.69
CA GLY A 42 -7.23 3.85 19.20
C GLY A 42 -7.45 2.48 18.52
N GLY A 43 -8.70 2.02 18.41
CA GLY A 43 -9.05 0.73 17.82
C GLY A 43 -9.22 0.77 16.30
N GLU A 44 -9.20 -0.40 15.68
CA GLU A 44 -9.53 -0.61 14.27
C GLU A 44 -10.80 -1.47 14.14
N ARG A 45 -11.72 -1.12 13.24
CA ARG A 45 -12.96 -1.87 13.04
C ARG A 45 -13.43 -1.85 11.59
N MET A 46 -13.86 -3.02 11.11
CA MET A 46 -14.54 -3.16 9.83
C MET A 46 -16.00 -2.69 9.92
N VAL A 47 -16.46 -1.94 8.92
CA VAL A 47 -17.83 -1.44 8.83
C VAL A 47 -18.44 -1.69 7.45
N ASP A 48 -19.75 -1.92 7.42
CA ASP A 48 -20.50 -2.09 6.17
C ASP A 48 -20.79 -0.76 5.47
N GLU A 49 -21.25 -0.83 4.21
CA GLU A 49 -21.48 0.36 3.39
C GLU A 49 -22.57 1.29 3.97
N PRO A 50 -23.74 0.77 4.43
CA PRO A 50 -24.74 1.62 5.08
C PRO A 50 -24.21 2.36 6.31
N SER A 51 -23.41 1.68 7.15
CA SER A 51 -22.82 2.27 8.35
C SER A 51 -21.85 3.39 8.01
N VAL A 52 -20.88 3.15 7.11
CA VAL A 52 -19.89 4.19 6.74
C VAL A 52 -20.56 5.37 6.05
N ARG A 53 -21.56 5.13 5.20
CA ARG A 53 -22.33 6.19 4.54
C ARG A 53 -23.05 7.07 5.55
N ALA A 54 -23.77 6.47 6.50
CA ALA A 54 -24.47 7.22 7.54
C ALA A 54 -23.50 8.03 8.42
N GLY A 55 -22.31 7.49 8.71
CA GLY A 55 -21.26 8.22 9.42
C GLY A 55 -20.74 9.43 8.64
N LEU A 56 -20.48 9.27 7.34
CA LEU A 56 -20.00 10.37 6.49
C LEU A 56 -21.06 11.46 6.28
N GLU A 57 -22.32 11.07 6.09
CA GLU A 57 -23.46 11.99 6.01
C GLU A 57 -23.58 12.81 7.29
N TRP A 58 -23.56 12.15 8.45
CA TRP A 58 -23.62 12.84 9.73
C TRP A 58 -22.44 13.81 9.94
N LEU A 59 -21.20 13.38 9.66
CA LEU A 59 -20.02 14.27 9.79
C LEU A 59 -20.15 15.51 8.89
N ARG A 60 -20.67 15.35 7.68
CA ARG A 60 -20.91 16.46 6.75
C ARG A 60 -21.99 17.41 7.29
N ASP A 61 -23.10 16.87 7.79
CA ASP A 61 -24.23 17.65 8.28
C ASP A 61 -23.86 18.46 9.55
N GLU A 62 -22.95 17.93 10.37
CA GLU A 62 -22.38 18.64 11.52
C GLU A 62 -21.25 19.62 11.13
N GLY A 63 -20.93 19.75 9.83
CA GLY A 63 -19.89 20.65 9.34
C GLY A 63 -18.46 20.23 9.72
N VAL A 64 -18.24 18.94 9.99
CA VAL A 64 -16.94 18.42 10.37
C VAL A 64 -16.05 18.30 9.14
N PRO A 65 -14.87 18.94 9.12
CA PRO A 65 -13.96 18.81 8.00
C PRO A 65 -13.45 17.36 7.87
N LEU A 66 -13.56 16.84 6.66
CA LEU A 66 -12.90 15.61 6.22
C LEU A 66 -11.75 16.00 5.29
N THR A 67 -10.56 15.52 5.60
CA THR A 67 -9.40 15.64 4.70
C THR A 67 -9.26 14.33 3.92
N PRO A 68 -9.58 14.30 2.61
CA PRO A 68 -9.41 13.11 1.79
C PRO A 68 -7.95 12.95 1.35
N GLU A 69 -7.39 11.76 1.56
CA GLU A 69 -6.10 11.34 1.02
C GLU A 69 -6.28 10.03 0.25
N PRO A 70 -5.90 9.95 -1.04
CA PRO A 70 -5.89 8.70 -1.78
C PRO A 70 -4.95 7.67 -1.13
N GLY A 71 -5.40 6.43 -0.98
CA GLY A 71 -4.69 5.40 -0.24
C GLY A 71 -4.75 4.01 -0.88
N GLY A 72 -4.20 3.05 -0.15
CA GLY A 72 -3.98 1.67 -0.59
C GLY A 72 -2.48 1.40 -0.79
N SER A 73 -1.98 0.28 -0.27
CA SER A 73 -0.53 0.03 -0.18
C SER A 73 0.16 0.02 -1.55
N ALA A 74 -0.33 -0.77 -2.52
CA ALA A 74 0.22 -0.73 -3.88
C ALA A 74 0.04 0.66 -4.52
N PHE A 75 -1.06 1.35 -4.24
CA PHE A 75 -1.29 2.71 -4.77
C PHE A 75 -0.23 3.68 -4.25
N ASN A 76 0.05 3.68 -2.94
CA ASN A 76 1.08 4.51 -2.32
C ASN A 76 2.47 4.21 -2.88
N THR A 77 2.80 2.93 -3.08
CA THR A 77 4.07 2.53 -3.72
C THR A 77 4.19 3.11 -5.13
N LEU A 78 3.13 2.99 -5.95
CA LEU A 78 3.14 3.46 -7.34
C LEU A 78 3.08 4.99 -7.44
N HIS A 79 2.36 5.66 -6.53
CA HIS A 79 2.36 7.11 -6.38
C HIS A 79 3.78 7.59 -6.06
N ALA A 80 4.44 7.02 -5.04
CA ALA A 80 5.81 7.37 -4.69
C ALA A 80 6.78 7.15 -5.87
N LEU A 81 6.68 6.01 -6.57
CA LEU A 81 7.46 5.73 -7.80
C LEU A 81 7.28 6.81 -8.87
N GLY A 82 6.04 7.23 -9.14
CA GLY A 82 5.73 8.30 -10.10
C GLY A 82 6.36 9.64 -9.72
N ARG A 83 6.55 9.89 -8.42
CA ARG A 83 7.12 11.12 -7.87
C ARG A 83 8.65 11.13 -7.81
N LEU A 84 9.33 10.01 -8.08
CA LEU A 84 10.79 9.97 -8.14
C LEU A 84 11.37 10.72 -9.35
N GLY A 85 10.56 11.06 -10.35
CA GLY A 85 11.00 11.82 -11.54
C GLY A 85 11.96 11.05 -12.46
N ARG A 86 11.81 9.72 -12.53
CA ARG A 86 12.69 8.82 -13.29
C ARG A 86 12.16 8.37 -14.65
N GLY A 87 10.95 8.81 -15.03
CA GLY A 87 10.32 8.41 -16.30
C GLY A 87 9.99 6.91 -16.37
N LEU A 88 9.78 6.26 -15.22
CA LEU A 88 9.36 4.86 -15.18
C LEU A 88 7.97 4.73 -15.80
N ARG A 89 7.77 3.71 -16.64
CA ARG A 89 6.46 3.38 -17.19
C ARG A 89 5.70 2.53 -16.18
N LEU A 90 4.72 3.13 -15.53
CA LEU A 90 3.98 2.52 -14.44
C LEU A 90 2.63 2.02 -14.92
N GLY A 91 2.14 0.95 -14.29
CA GLY A 91 0.82 0.40 -14.52
C GLY A 91 0.10 0.03 -13.23
N TYR A 92 -1.22 -0.18 -13.30
CA TYR A 92 -2.04 -0.54 -12.15
C TYR A 92 -3.14 -1.54 -12.50
N VAL A 93 -3.38 -2.48 -11.59
CA VAL A 93 -4.51 -3.42 -11.60
C VAL A 93 -5.23 -3.31 -10.26
N GLY A 94 -6.53 -3.11 -10.29
CA GLY A 94 -7.36 -2.95 -9.10
C GLY A 94 -8.82 -2.75 -9.48
N VAL A 95 -9.64 -2.41 -8.48
CA VAL A 95 -11.06 -2.07 -8.68
C VAL A 95 -11.33 -0.73 -8.00
N ALA A 96 -11.72 0.26 -8.79
CA ALA A 96 -12.09 1.58 -8.32
C ALA A 96 -13.60 1.64 -8.07
N GLY A 97 -13.99 2.03 -6.85
CA GLY A 97 -15.38 2.34 -6.53
C GLY A 97 -15.69 3.83 -6.65
N ARG A 98 -16.95 4.20 -6.39
CA ARG A 98 -17.40 5.59 -6.34
C ARG A 98 -16.81 6.32 -5.12
N ASP A 99 -16.20 7.47 -5.37
CA ASP A 99 -15.76 8.41 -4.33
C ASP A 99 -16.99 9.12 -3.72
N PRO A 100 -17.22 9.02 -2.39
CA PRO A 100 -18.38 9.65 -1.75
C PRO A 100 -18.28 11.18 -1.65
N LEU A 101 -17.08 11.76 -1.74
CA LEU A 101 -16.84 13.20 -1.62
C LEU A 101 -16.69 13.89 -2.98
N GLY A 102 -16.59 13.12 -4.08
CA GLY A 102 -16.26 13.65 -5.40
C GLY A 102 -14.88 14.30 -5.44
N ALA A 103 -14.00 13.95 -4.50
CA ALA A 103 -12.63 14.41 -4.47
C ALA A 103 -11.86 13.82 -5.68
N ALA A 104 -10.73 14.42 -6.03
CA ALA A 104 -9.80 13.85 -7.00
C ALA A 104 -9.14 12.58 -6.41
N GLY A 105 -9.90 11.48 -6.33
CA GLY A 105 -9.51 10.23 -5.71
C GLY A 105 -8.38 9.50 -6.44
N PRO A 106 -8.09 8.23 -6.08
CA PRO A 106 -6.95 7.50 -6.60
C PRO A 106 -6.82 7.51 -8.14
N LEU A 107 -7.94 7.42 -8.87
CA LEU A 107 -7.93 7.46 -10.33
C LEU A 107 -7.37 8.77 -10.91
N ALA A 108 -7.69 9.92 -10.31
CA ALA A 108 -7.18 11.21 -10.77
C ALA A 108 -5.66 11.32 -10.55
N VAL A 109 -5.14 10.74 -9.46
CA VAL A 109 -3.70 10.66 -9.21
C VAL A 109 -3.02 9.74 -10.22
N LEU A 110 -3.61 8.58 -10.51
CA LEU A 110 -3.09 7.67 -11.55
C LEU A 110 -3.00 8.39 -12.91
N ASP A 111 -4.06 9.10 -13.30
CA ASP A 111 -4.11 9.87 -14.55
C ASP A 111 -3.08 11.01 -14.58
N GLY A 112 -3.00 11.79 -13.50
CA GLY A 112 -2.05 12.91 -13.39
C GLY A 112 -0.58 12.49 -13.43
N LEU A 113 -0.28 11.25 -13.04
CA LEU A 113 1.07 10.67 -13.12
C LEU A 113 1.30 9.84 -14.39
N GLY A 114 0.30 9.70 -15.27
CA GLY A 114 0.39 8.88 -16.47
C GLY A 114 0.56 7.39 -16.18
N ILE A 115 0.03 6.91 -15.05
CA ILE A 115 0.05 5.48 -14.70
C ILE A 115 -1.00 4.77 -15.55
N ASP A 116 -0.57 3.77 -16.32
CA ASP A 116 -1.48 2.98 -17.16
C ASP A 116 -2.47 2.19 -16.28
N ARG A 117 -3.72 2.63 -16.30
CA ARG A 117 -4.81 2.04 -15.51
C ARG A 117 -5.86 1.32 -16.36
N ARG A 118 -5.51 0.88 -17.58
CA ARG A 118 -6.46 0.19 -18.48
C ARG A 118 -7.03 -1.13 -17.92
N LEU A 119 -6.36 -1.72 -16.93
CA LEU A 119 -6.79 -2.91 -16.21
C LEU A 119 -7.29 -2.62 -14.79
N VAL A 120 -7.61 -1.35 -14.49
CA VAL A 120 -8.40 -0.98 -13.33
C VAL A 120 -9.87 -1.05 -13.71
N ALA A 121 -10.63 -1.95 -13.06
CA ALA A 121 -12.07 -1.99 -13.21
C ALA A 121 -12.73 -0.83 -12.45
N THR A 122 -13.91 -0.41 -12.90
CA THR A 122 -14.72 0.63 -12.26
C THR A 122 -16.07 0.05 -11.84
N ASP A 123 -16.44 0.25 -10.58
CA ASP A 123 -17.74 -0.14 -10.00
C ASP A 123 -18.42 1.14 -9.47
N PRO A 124 -19.28 1.80 -10.28
CA PRO A 124 -19.92 3.06 -9.88
C PRO A 124 -21.03 2.89 -8.83
N ASP A 125 -21.48 1.66 -8.60
CA ASP A 125 -22.58 1.36 -7.69
C ASP A 125 -22.10 1.28 -6.24
N ARG A 126 -20.91 0.71 -6.03
CA ARG A 126 -20.25 0.57 -4.72
C ARG A 126 -19.37 1.77 -4.40
N LEU A 127 -19.22 2.07 -3.10
CA LEU A 127 -18.18 3.01 -2.67
C LEU A 127 -16.78 2.44 -2.94
N CYS A 128 -15.79 3.31 -3.10
CA CYS A 128 -14.38 2.91 -3.00
C CYS A 128 -14.08 2.34 -1.61
N GLY A 129 -12.89 1.76 -1.42
CA GLY A 129 -12.42 1.48 -0.06
C GLY A 129 -12.36 2.79 0.74
N ILE A 130 -12.84 2.80 1.97
CA ILE A 130 -12.83 3.97 2.84
C ILE A 130 -12.14 3.59 4.15
N CYS A 131 -11.15 4.37 4.56
CA CYS A 131 -10.60 4.32 5.92
C CYS A 131 -10.95 5.64 6.61
N LEU A 132 -12.00 5.65 7.43
CA LEU A 132 -12.35 6.81 8.24
C LEU A 132 -11.46 6.82 9.49
N SER A 133 -10.56 7.79 9.53
CA SER A 133 -9.57 8.00 10.57
C SER A 133 -10.01 9.14 11.49
N VAL A 134 -10.47 8.80 12.69
CA VAL A 134 -10.93 9.77 13.68
C VAL A 134 -9.85 9.97 14.74
N HIS A 135 -9.31 11.19 14.82
CA HIS A 135 -8.35 11.57 15.86
C HIS A 135 -9.09 12.15 17.06
N ASP A 136 -9.01 11.48 18.21
CA ASP A 136 -9.66 11.91 19.46
C ASP A 136 -8.70 11.72 20.63
N GLY A 137 -8.49 12.76 21.45
CA GLY A 137 -7.65 12.67 22.64
C GLY A 137 -6.19 12.22 22.40
N GLY A 138 -5.64 12.47 21.20
CA GLY A 138 -4.29 12.02 20.81
C GLY A 138 -4.24 10.60 20.23
N GLU A 139 -5.36 9.88 20.25
CA GLU A 139 -5.47 8.54 19.67
C GLU A 139 -6.13 8.58 18.29
N ARG A 140 -5.80 7.61 17.44
CA ARG A 140 -6.35 7.46 16.09
C ARG A 140 -7.20 6.20 16.00
N THR A 141 -8.51 6.37 15.83
CA THR A 141 -9.46 5.26 15.63
C THR A 141 -9.74 5.07 14.15
N LEU A 142 -9.67 3.83 13.65
CA LEU A 142 -9.86 3.50 12.22
C LEU A 142 -11.15 2.72 12.00
N LEU A 143 -12.00 3.22 11.11
CA LEU A 143 -13.22 2.56 10.65
C LEU A 143 -13.09 2.27 9.16
N THR A 144 -12.93 0.99 8.82
CA THR A 144 -12.58 0.55 7.47
C THR A 144 -13.76 -0.09 6.76
N HIS A 145 -14.11 0.46 5.62
CA HIS A 145 -15.02 -0.14 4.65
C HIS A 145 -14.24 -0.60 3.42
N THR A 146 -14.40 -1.85 3.01
CA THR A 146 -13.62 -2.43 1.89
C THR A 146 -14.08 -1.95 0.51
N GLY A 147 -15.37 -1.61 0.36
CA GLY A 147 -15.95 -1.10 -0.88
C GLY A 147 -15.74 -2.01 -2.09
N ALA A 148 -15.58 -1.39 -3.25
CA ALA A 148 -15.35 -2.05 -4.53
C ALA A 148 -14.12 -2.97 -4.57
N ASN A 149 -13.17 -2.82 -3.63
CA ASN A 149 -12.01 -3.72 -3.55
C ASN A 149 -12.41 -5.19 -3.30
N THR A 150 -13.62 -5.45 -2.78
CA THR A 150 -14.22 -6.78 -2.65
C THR A 150 -14.55 -7.48 -3.97
N ARG A 151 -14.31 -6.82 -5.11
CA ARG A 151 -14.53 -7.35 -6.46
C ARG A 151 -13.24 -7.80 -7.14
N ILE A 152 -12.08 -7.71 -6.47
CA ILE A 152 -10.80 -8.04 -7.10
C ILE A 152 -10.76 -9.49 -7.57
N ALA A 153 -11.30 -10.44 -6.82
CA ALA A 153 -11.30 -11.84 -7.22
C ALA A 153 -12.15 -12.07 -8.48
N ALA A 154 -13.29 -11.38 -8.58
CA ALA A 154 -14.15 -11.41 -9.76
C ALA A 154 -13.45 -10.78 -10.98
N HIS A 155 -12.87 -9.59 -10.82
CA HIS A 155 -12.12 -8.90 -11.87
C HIS A 155 -10.97 -9.76 -12.42
N VAL A 156 -10.16 -10.34 -11.52
CA VAL A 156 -9.07 -11.24 -11.90
C VAL A 156 -9.57 -12.47 -12.66
N ARG A 157 -10.72 -13.04 -12.27
CA ARG A 157 -11.30 -14.20 -12.94
C ARG A 157 -11.83 -13.87 -14.34
N GLU A 158 -12.54 -12.75 -14.46
CA GLU A 158 -13.20 -12.31 -15.70
C GLU A 158 -12.18 -11.87 -16.76
N ARG A 159 -11.07 -11.24 -16.34
CA ARG A 159 -10.04 -10.70 -17.24
C ARG A 159 -8.71 -11.44 -17.13
N PHE A 160 -8.74 -12.70 -16.71
CA PHE A 160 -7.55 -13.46 -16.33
C PHE A 160 -6.44 -13.47 -17.41
N PRO A 161 -6.70 -13.77 -18.70
CA PRO A 161 -5.64 -13.82 -19.69
C PRO A 161 -4.99 -12.45 -19.88
N GLU A 162 -5.80 -11.40 -19.96
CA GLU A 162 -5.36 -10.03 -20.23
C GLU A 162 -4.54 -9.45 -19.07
N ILE A 163 -4.97 -9.70 -17.83
CA ILE A 163 -4.20 -9.32 -16.64
C ILE A 163 -2.89 -10.11 -16.59
N ALA A 164 -2.91 -11.42 -16.82
CA ALA A 164 -1.70 -12.23 -16.80
C ALA A 164 -0.68 -11.77 -17.85
N ASP A 165 -1.12 -11.44 -19.07
CA ASP A 165 -0.24 -10.96 -20.14
C ASP A 165 0.30 -9.55 -19.84
N TYR A 166 -0.53 -8.67 -19.28
CA TYR A 166 -0.11 -7.35 -18.86
C TYR A 166 0.97 -7.38 -17.78
N LEU A 167 0.76 -8.21 -16.76
CA LEU A 167 1.70 -8.40 -15.67
C LEU A 167 3.00 -9.08 -16.15
N ALA A 168 2.91 -10.07 -17.04
CA ALA A 168 4.07 -10.76 -17.61
C ALA A 168 4.93 -9.85 -18.51
N ALA A 169 4.36 -8.78 -19.06
CA ALA A 169 5.08 -7.75 -19.82
C ALA A 169 5.74 -6.66 -18.94
N ALA A 170 5.60 -6.74 -17.61
CA ALA A 170 6.24 -5.84 -16.67
C ALA A 170 7.62 -6.36 -16.25
N ARG A 171 8.54 -5.45 -15.90
CA ARG A 171 9.83 -5.83 -15.29
C ARG A 171 9.63 -6.26 -13.84
N ALA A 172 8.76 -5.56 -13.11
CA ALA A 172 8.32 -5.94 -11.78
C ALA A 172 6.80 -5.80 -11.61
N VAL A 173 6.23 -6.70 -10.82
CA VAL A 173 4.86 -6.65 -10.32
C VAL A 173 4.94 -6.54 -8.81
N HIS A 174 4.25 -5.56 -8.24
CA HIS A 174 4.16 -5.34 -6.79
C HIS A 174 2.73 -5.59 -6.34
N VAL A 175 2.52 -6.66 -5.56
CA VAL A 175 1.20 -7.09 -5.10
C VAL A 175 1.06 -6.85 -3.61
N THR A 176 -0.05 -6.23 -3.23
CA THR A 176 -0.40 -5.96 -1.83
C THR A 176 -1.73 -6.58 -1.44
N SER A 177 -2.05 -6.59 -0.15
CA SER A 177 -3.26 -7.22 0.36
C SER A 177 -4.57 -6.62 -0.12
N PHE A 178 -5.57 -7.48 -0.19
CA PHE A 178 -6.98 -7.17 -0.33
C PHE A 178 -7.76 -7.83 0.80
N LEU A 179 -8.83 -7.17 1.23
CA LEU A 179 -9.79 -7.71 2.21
C LEU A 179 -10.95 -8.46 1.52
N ASP A 180 -10.84 -8.73 0.23
CA ASP A 180 -11.68 -9.70 -0.49
C ASP A 180 -11.28 -11.12 -0.03
N PRO A 181 -12.22 -11.93 0.52
CA PRO A 181 -11.92 -13.28 1.00
C PRO A 181 -11.34 -14.20 -0.08
N ASP A 182 -11.76 -14.04 -1.34
CA ASP A 182 -11.28 -14.85 -2.47
C ASP A 182 -10.07 -14.22 -3.16
N GLY A 183 -9.69 -13.00 -2.77
CA GLY A 183 -8.65 -12.20 -3.40
C GLY A 183 -7.28 -12.90 -3.39
N GLY A 184 -6.89 -13.47 -2.25
CA GLY A 184 -5.63 -14.20 -2.11
C GLY A 184 -5.52 -15.39 -3.07
N ALA A 185 -6.56 -16.22 -3.15
CA ALA A 185 -6.59 -17.39 -4.03
C ALA A 185 -6.65 -17.03 -5.52
N ALA A 186 -7.36 -15.95 -5.89
CA ALA A 186 -7.38 -15.44 -7.26
C ALA A 186 -6.01 -14.91 -7.68
N LEU A 187 -5.38 -14.10 -6.83
CA LEU A 187 -4.07 -13.49 -7.10
C LEU A 187 -2.94 -14.51 -7.11
N HIS A 188 -2.96 -15.51 -6.23
CA HIS A 188 -1.98 -16.60 -6.26
C HIS A 188 -1.99 -17.33 -7.61
N ARG A 189 -3.18 -17.72 -8.10
CA ARG A 189 -3.34 -18.36 -9.41
C ARG A 189 -2.85 -17.47 -10.55
N LEU A 190 -3.17 -16.18 -10.49
CA LEU A 190 -2.72 -15.19 -11.46
C LEU A 190 -1.19 -15.08 -11.48
N LEU A 191 -0.55 -14.90 -10.32
CA LEU A 191 0.91 -14.78 -10.21
C LEU A 191 1.64 -16.05 -10.64
N ALA A 192 1.10 -17.23 -10.33
CA ALA A 192 1.62 -18.49 -10.86
C ALA A 192 1.58 -18.51 -12.40
N ALA A 193 0.53 -17.97 -13.00
CA ALA A 193 0.39 -17.88 -14.45
C ALA A 193 1.32 -16.82 -15.08
N VAL A 194 1.58 -15.71 -14.37
CA VAL A 194 2.59 -14.71 -14.76
C VAL A 194 3.99 -15.33 -14.76
N ARG A 195 4.35 -16.04 -13.69
CA ARG A 195 5.66 -16.72 -13.58
C ARG A 195 5.90 -17.71 -14.72
N ARG A 196 4.87 -18.47 -15.12
CA ARG A 196 4.97 -19.40 -16.26
C ARG A 196 5.17 -18.68 -17.60
N ARG A 197 4.51 -17.53 -17.81
CA ARG A 197 4.63 -16.74 -19.05
C ARG A 197 5.97 -16.00 -19.13
N SER A 198 6.40 -15.42 -18.01
CA SER A 198 7.62 -14.62 -17.93
C SER A 198 8.35 -14.93 -16.62
N PRO A 199 9.27 -15.91 -16.62
CA PRO A 199 10.12 -16.18 -15.45
C PRO A 199 10.98 -14.99 -15.02
N ARG A 200 11.23 -14.04 -15.95
CA ARG A 200 12.05 -12.84 -15.72
C ARG A 200 11.30 -11.70 -15.01
N THR A 201 9.97 -11.70 -15.04
CA THR A 201 9.18 -10.70 -14.33
C THR A 201 9.37 -10.89 -12.83
N LEU A 202 9.83 -9.83 -12.16
CA LEU A 202 10.03 -9.85 -10.72
C LEU A 202 8.68 -9.75 -10.01
N ILE A 203 8.45 -10.60 -9.03
CA ILE A 203 7.28 -10.57 -8.16
C ILE A 203 7.73 -10.03 -6.80
N SER A 204 7.30 -8.81 -6.49
CA SER A 204 7.36 -8.21 -5.17
C SER A 204 6.01 -8.40 -4.49
N PHE A 205 6.04 -8.90 -3.26
CA PHE A 205 4.84 -9.20 -2.48
C PHE A 205 4.95 -8.53 -1.11
N ASP A 206 3.99 -7.66 -0.79
CA ASP A 206 3.84 -7.07 0.54
C ASP A 206 2.46 -7.49 1.10
N PRO A 207 2.39 -8.50 1.98
CA PRO A 207 1.11 -8.96 2.51
C PRO A 207 0.44 -7.93 3.43
N GLY A 208 1.18 -6.95 3.94
CA GLY A 208 0.71 -6.03 4.97
C GLY A 208 0.11 -6.73 6.19
N HIS A 209 -0.57 -5.97 7.04
CA HIS A 209 -1.21 -6.51 8.23
C HIS A 209 -2.29 -7.55 7.90
N ALA A 210 -3.16 -7.26 6.93
CA ALA A 210 -4.35 -8.04 6.65
C ALA A 210 -4.04 -9.51 6.30
N TRP A 211 -3.07 -9.77 5.44
CA TRP A 211 -2.69 -11.13 5.07
C TRP A 211 -1.63 -11.73 6.00
N SER A 212 -0.92 -10.93 6.78
CA SER A 212 0.05 -11.45 7.75
C SER A 212 -0.57 -11.86 9.07
N ALA A 213 -1.70 -11.26 9.48
CA ALA A 213 -2.38 -11.58 10.72
C ALA A 213 -2.97 -13.01 10.71
N GLU A 214 -3.62 -13.38 9.60
CA GLU A 214 -4.26 -14.68 9.41
C GLU A 214 -3.94 -15.20 7.99
N PRO A 215 -2.71 -15.68 7.75
CA PRO A 215 -2.28 -16.05 6.40
C PRO A 215 -2.97 -17.33 5.92
N THR A 216 -3.60 -17.27 4.75
CA THR A 216 -4.12 -18.45 4.07
C THR A 216 -2.99 -19.23 3.39
N ALA A 217 -3.27 -20.48 2.97
CA ALA A 217 -2.32 -21.28 2.20
C ALA A 217 -1.88 -20.57 0.91
N ASP A 218 -2.78 -19.84 0.23
CA ASP A 218 -2.47 -19.07 -0.96
C ASP A 218 -1.57 -17.86 -0.66
N VAL A 219 -1.78 -17.17 0.46
CA VAL A 219 -0.89 -16.08 0.91
C VAL A 219 0.51 -16.61 1.19
N LEU A 220 0.63 -17.73 1.92
CA LEU A 220 1.92 -18.36 2.20
C LEU A 220 2.61 -18.84 0.91
N ALA A 221 1.84 -19.37 -0.05
CA ALA A 221 2.36 -19.77 -1.35
C ALA A 221 2.87 -18.56 -2.15
N MET A 222 2.13 -17.44 -2.18
CA MET A 222 2.58 -16.18 -2.78
C MET A 222 3.86 -15.66 -2.11
N ALA A 223 3.91 -15.67 -0.78
CA ALA A 223 5.11 -15.28 -0.03
C ALA A 223 6.31 -16.17 -0.35
N ALA A 224 6.13 -17.48 -0.51
CA ALA A 224 7.19 -18.42 -0.86
C ALA A 224 7.70 -18.24 -2.30
N MET A 225 6.80 -17.99 -3.27
CA MET A 225 7.14 -17.89 -4.70
C MET A 225 7.60 -16.51 -5.16
N SER A 226 7.37 -15.45 -4.38
CA SER A 226 7.80 -14.10 -4.75
C SER A 226 9.33 -14.00 -4.83
N ASP A 227 9.86 -13.09 -5.64
CA ASP A 227 11.30 -12.79 -5.66
C ASP A 227 11.68 -11.94 -4.45
N TYR A 228 10.80 -11.01 -4.06
CA TYR A 228 10.98 -10.11 -2.92
C TYR A 228 9.73 -10.13 -2.03
N LEU A 229 9.86 -10.64 -0.81
CA LEU A 229 8.86 -10.50 0.25
C LEU A 229 9.20 -9.24 1.05
N LEU A 230 8.30 -8.25 1.09
CA LEU A 230 8.49 -7.01 1.84
C LEU A 230 7.57 -7.03 3.05
N VAL A 231 8.13 -6.94 4.25
CA VAL A 231 7.37 -7.04 5.51
C VAL A 231 8.03 -6.18 6.60
N ASN A 232 7.28 -5.76 7.60
CA ASN A 232 7.87 -5.29 8.85
C ASN A 232 8.19 -6.47 9.80
N GLY A 233 8.88 -6.19 10.90
CA GLY A 233 9.25 -7.21 11.88
C GLY A 233 8.08 -8.03 12.42
N ARG A 234 6.95 -7.37 12.75
CA ARG A 234 5.75 -8.04 13.28
C ARG A 234 5.09 -8.95 12.25
N GLU A 235 4.98 -8.48 11.01
CA GLU A 235 4.45 -9.27 9.89
C GLU A 235 5.33 -10.47 9.59
N PHE A 236 6.66 -10.29 9.63
CA PHE A 236 7.62 -11.37 9.39
C PHE A 236 7.51 -12.51 10.42
N GLU A 237 7.34 -12.16 11.70
CA GLU A 237 7.11 -13.11 12.79
C GLU A 237 5.78 -13.85 12.62
N ARG A 238 4.68 -13.12 12.32
CA ARG A 238 3.35 -13.71 12.15
C ARG A 238 3.26 -14.67 10.97
N LEU A 239 3.99 -14.39 9.88
CA LEU A 239 4.08 -15.29 8.73
C LEU A 239 4.93 -16.54 8.99
N GLY A 240 5.57 -16.66 10.17
CA GLY A 240 6.35 -17.84 10.55
C GLY A 240 7.63 -18.02 9.74
N HIS A 241 8.27 -16.92 9.30
CA HIS A 241 9.53 -16.95 8.54
C HIS A 241 9.46 -17.83 7.29
N VAL A 242 8.52 -17.51 6.39
CA VAL A 242 8.27 -18.26 5.15
C VAL A 242 9.57 -18.61 4.42
N ARG A 243 9.78 -19.92 4.19
CA ARG A 243 10.94 -20.42 3.44
C ARG A 243 10.81 -20.04 1.97
N LYS A 244 11.72 -19.18 1.53
CA LYS A 244 11.83 -18.75 0.13
C LYS A 244 12.56 -19.79 -0.73
N GLY A 245 12.36 -19.72 -2.05
CA GLY A 245 13.19 -20.44 -3.02
C GLY A 245 14.66 -19.99 -3.00
N ARG A 246 15.54 -20.69 -3.75
CA ARG A 246 16.99 -20.45 -3.75
C ARG A 246 17.44 -19.01 -4.06
N GLU A 247 16.63 -18.25 -4.80
CA GLU A 247 16.93 -16.85 -5.16
C GLU A 247 16.00 -15.84 -4.46
N GLY A 248 15.07 -16.30 -3.64
CA GLY A 248 14.09 -15.43 -3.01
C GLY A 248 14.70 -14.63 -1.86
N VAL A 249 14.27 -13.37 -1.75
CA VAL A 249 14.74 -12.42 -0.76
C VAL A 249 13.57 -12.00 0.12
N SER A 250 13.79 -11.94 1.44
CA SER A 250 12.87 -11.26 2.36
C SER A 250 13.53 -9.98 2.87
N VAL A 251 12.85 -8.85 2.71
CA VAL A 251 13.29 -7.54 3.20
C VAL A 251 12.41 -7.17 4.39
N VAL A 252 13.02 -7.19 5.57
CA VAL A 252 12.33 -7.00 6.84
C VAL A 252 12.66 -5.62 7.39
N LYS A 253 11.60 -4.81 7.56
CA LYS A 253 11.66 -3.41 7.99
C LYS A 253 11.51 -3.34 9.52
N TYR A 254 12.53 -2.84 10.21
CA TYR A 254 12.50 -2.49 11.63
C TYR A 254 12.71 -0.98 11.81
N PRO A 255 12.34 -0.40 12.96
CA PRO A 255 12.53 1.03 13.22
C PRO A 255 13.99 1.51 13.14
N ASP A 256 14.95 0.61 13.40
CA ASP A 256 16.40 0.92 13.51
C ASP A 256 17.26 0.25 12.42
N ARG A 257 16.67 -0.62 11.61
CA ARG A 257 17.41 -1.34 10.56
C ARG A 257 16.49 -1.92 9.49
N ILE A 258 17.08 -2.23 8.35
CA ILE A 258 16.51 -3.15 7.38
C ILE A 258 17.34 -4.43 7.38
N GLU A 259 16.69 -5.58 7.46
CA GLU A 259 17.33 -6.87 7.27
C GLU A 259 16.98 -7.45 5.90
N VAL A 260 18.00 -7.89 5.16
CA VAL A 260 17.85 -8.55 3.87
C VAL A 260 18.24 -10.01 4.04
N HIS A 261 17.22 -10.87 4.10
CA HIS A 261 17.35 -12.31 4.28
C HIS A 261 17.47 -12.99 2.92
N ARG A 262 18.57 -13.70 2.70
CA ARG A 262 18.80 -14.61 1.57
C ARG A 262 19.08 -16.01 2.10
N PRO A 263 18.97 -17.08 1.29
CA PRO A 263 19.32 -18.42 1.74
C PRO A 263 20.75 -18.46 2.34
N GLY A 264 20.83 -18.77 3.64
CA GLY A 264 22.08 -18.88 4.38
C GLY A 264 22.75 -17.56 4.80
N THR A 265 22.20 -16.39 4.46
CA THR A 265 22.81 -15.09 4.80
C THR A 265 21.78 -14.03 5.18
N VAL A 266 22.11 -13.19 6.15
CA VAL A 266 21.31 -12.02 6.54
C VAL A 266 22.22 -10.80 6.53
N GLU A 267 21.95 -9.86 5.62
CA GLU A 267 22.61 -8.55 5.59
C GLU A 267 21.79 -7.55 6.40
N ARG A 268 22.45 -6.67 7.15
CA ARG A 268 21.79 -5.64 7.97
C ARG A 268 22.21 -4.24 7.53
N TYR A 269 21.22 -3.38 7.34
CA TYR A 269 21.36 -1.98 6.97
C TYR A 269 20.81 -1.14 8.12
N ALA A 270 21.70 -0.79 9.05
CA ALA A 270 21.33 0.04 10.21
C ALA A 270 21.01 1.48 9.76
N HIS A 271 20.03 2.10 10.42
CA HIS A 271 19.74 3.52 10.31
C HIS A 271 19.28 4.06 11.66
N ARG A 272 19.41 5.37 11.87
CA ARG A 272 18.92 5.98 13.10
C ARG A 272 17.39 6.10 13.01
N PRO A 273 16.62 5.53 13.95
CA PRO A 273 15.19 5.81 14.04
C PRO A 273 14.96 7.31 14.20
N LEU A 274 13.86 7.82 13.65
CA LEU A 274 13.43 9.17 13.95
C LEU A 274 12.96 9.24 15.41
N PRO A 275 13.32 10.30 16.16
CA PRO A 275 12.70 10.57 17.45
C PRO A 275 11.18 10.68 17.29
N ASP A 276 10.41 10.25 18.29
CA ASP A 276 8.93 10.27 18.23
C ASP A 276 8.37 11.66 17.89
N GLY A 277 9.00 12.74 18.39
CA GLY A 277 8.59 14.12 18.08
C GLY A 277 8.88 14.59 16.65
N GLU A 278 9.64 13.84 15.85
CA GLU A 278 9.86 14.11 14.42
C GLU A 278 8.93 13.28 13.51
N VAL A 279 8.24 12.28 14.05
CA VAL A 279 7.32 11.44 13.28
C VAL A 279 5.94 12.10 13.27
N GLU A 280 5.59 12.71 12.14
CA GLU A 280 4.25 13.28 11.94
C GLU A 280 3.23 12.22 11.53
N ASP A 281 3.60 11.30 10.63
CA ASP A 281 2.69 10.27 10.12
C ASP A 281 3.45 9.07 9.55
N ALA A 282 3.30 7.91 10.20
CA ALA A 282 3.91 6.64 9.79
C ALA A 282 3.14 5.87 8.71
N THR A 283 1.91 6.28 8.40
CA THR A 283 1.07 5.62 7.38
C THR A 283 1.78 5.64 6.03
N GLY A 284 1.89 4.49 5.36
CA GLY A 284 2.50 4.38 4.04
C GLY A 284 4.03 4.49 3.98
N ALA A 285 4.75 4.62 5.11
CA ALA A 285 6.21 4.65 5.11
C ALA A 285 6.83 3.35 4.52
N GLY A 286 6.22 2.21 4.78
CA GLY A 286 6.61 0.92 4.19
C GLY A 286 6.40 0.85 2.66
N ASP A 287 5.34 1.49 2.16
CA ASP A 287 5.02 1.57 0.73
C ASP A 287 6.04 2.47 0.00
N VAL A 288 6.39 3.60 0.61
CA VAL A 288 7.44 4.50 0.11
C VAL A 288 8.81 3.82 0.12
N PHE A 289 9.10 3.01 1.15
CA PHE A 289 10.30 2.16 1.14
C PHE A 289 10.29 1.20 -0.05
N ALA A 290 9.17 0.53 -0.29
CA ALA A 290 9.00 -0.40 -1.42
C ALA A 290 9.21 0.32 -2.76
N ALA A 291 8.76 1.57 -2.90
CA ALA A 291 8.97 2.38 -4.09
C ALA A 291 10.48 2.60 -4.37
N GLY A 292 11.25 3.01 -3.37
CA GLY A 292 12.70 3.20 -3.51
C GLY A 292 13.43 1.90 -3.85
N LEU A 293 13.04 0.80 -3.22
CA LEU A 293 13.57 -0.53 -3.50
C LEU A 293 13.30 -0.97 -4.94
N LEU A 294 12.03 -0.89 -5.37
CA LEU A 294 11.61 -1.29 -6.70
C LEU A 294 12.26 -0.44 -7.78
N ALA A 295 12.42 0.87 -7.57
CA ALA A 295 13.10 1.75 -8.50
C ALA A 295 14.54 1.30 -8.80
N ALA A 296 15.26 0.81 -7.79
CA ALA A 296 16.61 0.27 -7.97
C ALA A 296 16.59 -1.12 -8.62
N LEU A 297 15.69 -2.01 -8.19
CA LEU A 297 15.61 -3.39 -8.69
C LEU A 297 15.19 -3.46 -10.15
N VAL A 298 14.30 -2.58 -10.59
CA VAL A 298 13.98 -2.46 -12.02
C VAL A 298 15.07 -1.74 -12.78
N ALA A 299 16.02 -1.05 -12.18
CA ALA A 299 17.20 -0.60 -12.92
C ALA A 299 18.16 -1.78 -13.12
N ASP A 300 18.55 -2.42 -12.03
CA ASP A 300 19.40 -3.62 -11.98
C ASP A 300 19.21 -4.35 -10.64
N ARG A 301 19.03 -5.67 -10.68
CA ARG A 301 18.86 -6.51 -9.48
C ARG A 301 20.08 -6.47 -8.55
N ALA A 302 21.27 -6.20 -9.08
CA ALA A 302 22.49 -6.03 -8.29
C ALA A 302 22.43 -4.79 -7.37
N LEU A 303 21.54 -3.84 -7.65
CA LEU A 303 21.37 -2.62 -6.86
C LEU A 303 20.49 -2.81 -5.62
N LEU A 304 20.23 -4.04 -5.17
CA LEU A 304 19.39 -4.31 -4.00
C LEU A 304 19.79 -3.46 -2.78
N GLY A 305 21.09 -3.43 -2.43
CA GLY A 305 21.57 -2.63 -1.29
C GLY A 305 21.41 -1.12 -1.49
N ALA A 306 21.51 -0.62 -2.73
CA ALA A 306 21.23 0.77 -3.06
C ALA A 306 19.73 1.08 -2.97
N GLY A 307 18.88 0.15 -3.41
CA GLY A 307 17.43 0.22 -3.27
C GLY A 307 16.98 0.25 -1.82
N VAL A 308 17.60 -0.56 -0.96
CA VAL A 308 17.36 -0.52 0.50
C VAL A 308 17.67 0.86 1.06
N ARG A 309 18.84 1.44 0.71
CA ARG A 309 19.21 2.78 1.18
C ARG A 309 18.29 3.89 0.65
N LEU A 310 17.93 3.83 -0.63
CA LEU A 310 16.99 4.78 -1.24
C LEU A 310 15.60 4.66 -0.57
N GLY A 311 15.09 3.44 -0.41
CA GLY A 311 13.82 3.18 0.27
C GLY A 311 13.82 3.72 1.69
N SER A 312 14.88 3.48 2.46
CA SER A 312 15.03 4.00 3.83
C SER A 312 15.07 5.53 3.85
N ALA A 313 15.79 6.17 2.93
CA ALA A 313 15.85 7.63 2.85
C ALA A 313 14.49 8.25 2.51
N LEU A 314 13.77 7.68 1.55
CA LEU A 314 12.42 8.15 1.17
C LEU A 314 11.41 7.93 2.30
N ALA A 315 11.43 6.76 2.96
CA ALA A 315 10.57 6.47 4.09
C ALA A 315 10.85 7.41 5.28
N GLY A 316 12.13 7.67 5.58
CA GLY A 316 12.55 8.65 6.58
C GLY A 316 12.09 10.08 6.26
N HIS A 317 12.02 10.45 4.98
CA HIS A 317 11.43 11.73 4.58
C HIS A 317 9.91 11.73 4.72
N LYS A 318 9.24 10.64 4.31
CA LYS A 318 7.78 10.49 4.46
C LYS A 318 7.41 10.68 5.93
N LEU A 319 8.06 9.99 6.86
CA LEU A 319 7.68 10.00 8.29
C LEU A 319 7.50 11.40 8.89
N ARG A 320 8.15 12.42 8.33
CA ARG A 320 8.06 13.84 8.74
C ARG A 320 6.95 14.65 8.06
N HIS A 321 6.05 13.99 7.34
CA HIS A 321 4.99 14.65 6.58
C HIS A 321 3.69 13.84 6.65
N VAL A 322 2.58 14.53 6.91
CA VAL A 322 1.23 13.95 6.83
C VAL A 322 0.85 13.61 5.39
N GLY A 323 0.31 12.40 5.19
CA GLY A 323 -0.21 11.95 3.90
C GLY A 323 0.81 12.07 2.78
N THR A 324 0.42 12.73 1.68
CA THR A 324 1.23 12.87 0.47
C THR A 324 2.08 14.14 0.40
N ARG A 325 2.04 15.01 1.41
CA ARG A 325 2.68 16.35 1.40
C ARG A 325 4.19 16.32 1.15
N GLY A 326 4.88 15.27 1.62
CA GLY A 326 6.33 15.11 1.42
C GLY A 326 6.75 14.59 0.04
N HIS A 327 5.82 14.17 -0.82
CA HIS A 327 6.16 13.53 -2.10
C HIS A 327 6.88 14.46 -3.09
N GLY A 328 6.82 15.78 -2.90
CA GLY A 328 7.59 16.75 -3.69
C GLY A 328 9.12 16.59 -3.54
N GLY A 329 9.60 16.14 -2.37
CA GLY A 329 11.03 15.98 -2.08
C GLY A 329 11.66 14.71 -2.67
N PHE A 330 10.85 13.74 -3.10
CA PHE A 330 11.33 12.41 -3.51
C PHE A 330 12.28 12.44 -4.70
N ARG A 331 12.06 13.34 -5.67
CA ARG A 331 12.97 13.50 -6.82
C ARG A 331 14.37 13.94 -6.38
N ALA A 332 14.47 14.88 -5.44
CA ALA A 332 15.75 15.37 -4.94
C ALA A 332 16.49 14.26 -4.19
N ILE A 333 15.80 13.56 -3.28
CA ILE A 333 16.37 12.41 -2.56
C ILE A 333 16.86 11.35 -3.54
N ALA A 334 16.05 10.98 -4.53
CA ALA A 334 16.41 9.96 -5.50
C ALA A 334 17.64 10.34 -6.36
N ALA A 335 17.92 11.63 -6.56
CA ALA A 335 19.06 12.09 -7.35
C ALA A 335 20.41 11.72 -6.69
N ASP A 336 20.45 11.64 -5.36
CA ASP A 336 21.67 11.35 -4.59
C ASP A 336 22.07 9.87 -4.63
N PHE A 337 21.10 8.96 -4.83
CA PHE A 337 21.34 7.51 -4.77
C PHE A 337 21.63 6.85 -6.12
N LEU A 338 21.20 7.46 -7.23
CA LEU A 338 21.26 6.83 -8.55
C LEU A 338 21.93 7.76 -9.57
N ARG A 339 23.03 8.44 -9.18
CA ARG A 339 23.91 9.09 -10.16
C ARG A 339 24.47 8.00 -11.09
N PRO A 340 24.52 8.22 -12.43
CA PRO A 340 25.31 7.35 -13.28
C PRO A 340 26.74 7.36 -12.73
N ALA A 341 27.38 6.19 -12.66
CA ALA A 341 28.80 6.11 -12.35
C ALA A 341 29.52 7.08 -13.29
N SER A 342 30.30 8.03 -12.74
CA SER A 342 31.18 8.84 -13.58
C SER A 342 31.99 7.89 -14.45
N PRO A 343 32.09 8.11 -15.77
CA PRO A 343 33.05 7.36 -16.56
C PRO A 343 34.40 7.58 -15.92
N ALA A 344 35.05 6.49 -15.50
CA ALA A 344 36.40 6.53 -14.97
C ALA A 344 37.26 7.31 -15.98
N ARG A 345 37.88 8.38 -15.50
CA ARG A 345 38.89 9.12 -16.26
C ARG A 345 40.19 8.33 -16.27
#